data_AF-A0A5D3BL98-F1
#
_entry.id   AF-A0A5D3BL98-F1
#
_cell.length_a   1.000
_cell.length_b   1.000
_cell.length_c   1.000
_cell.angle_alpha   90.00
_cell.angle_beta   90.00
_cell.angle_gamma   90.00
#
_symmetry.space_group_name_H-M   'P 1'
#
loop_
_entity.id
_entity.type
_entity.pdbx_description
1 polymer ?
#
loop_
_entity_poly.entity_id
_entity_poly.type
_entity_poly.pdbx_seq_one_letter_code
_entity_poly.pdbx_strand_id
1 'polypeptide(L)'
;MGKRIQGAIAAKAYHVIVEQHHNDTPLKLAQCTHRQLVSMLGQARYVRYDESTASRLLALANKLNSEYAGKVSNIVAASADRKALEKRLSEFEGIGPKTVEIFMREAAAVLF
;
A
#
# COMPACT_ATOMS: atom_id res chain seq x y z
N MET A 1 1.59 5.83 -12.21
CA MET A 1 0.60 6.93 -12.24
C MET A 1 -0.53 6.66 -11.24
N GLY A 2 -0.90 7.65 -10.43
CA GLY A 2 -2.03 7.55 -9.50
C GLY A 2 -3.36 7.48 -10.26
N LYS A 3 -4.29 6.64 -9.81
CA LYS A 3 -5.60 6.48 -10.45
C LYS A 3 -6.55 7.56 -9.93
N ARG A 4 -7.38 8.11 -10.82
CA ARG A 4 -8.39 9.10 -10.44
C ARG A 4 -9.56 8.39 -9.75
N ILE A 5 -9.59 8.48 -8.43
CA ILE A 5 -10.57 7.82 -7.56
C ILE A 5 -11.01 8.83 -6.52
N GLN A 6 -12.30 8.83 -6.21
CA GLN A 6 -12.84 9.70 -5.17
C GLN A 6 -12.26 9.30 -3.80
N GLY A 7 -11.79 10.28 -3.01
CA GLY A 7 -11.19 10.02 -1.71
C GLY A 7 -12.08 9.20 -0.78
N ALA A 8 -13.40 9.44 -0.81
CA ALA A 8 -14.38 8.67 -0.04
C ALA A 8 -14.42 7.18 -0.43
N ILE A 9 -14.26 6.83 -1.70
CA ILE A 9 -14.20 5.43 -2.17
C ILE A 9 -12.90 4.77 -1.68
N ALA A 10 -11.79 5.49 -1.73
CA ALA A 10 -10.51 4.99 -1.23
C ALA A 10 -10.54 4.76 0.29
N ALA A 11 -11.11 5.71 1.05
CA ALA A 11 -11.30 5.58 2.50
C ALA A 11 -12.24 4.42 2.85
N LYS A 12 -13.33 4.24 2.09
CA LYS A 12 -14.22 3.08 2.27
C LYS A 12 -13.51 1.76 1.99
N ALA A 13 -12.64 1.71 0.98
CA ALA A 13 -11.86 0.51 0.68
C ALA A 13 -10.90 0.15 1.82
N TYR A 14 -10.26 1.15 2.42
CA TYR A 14 -9.47 0.96 3.64
C TYR A 14 -10.33 0.37 4.77
N HIS A 15 -11.46 1.00 5.09
CA HIS A 15 -12.35 0.53 6.17
C HIS A 15 -12.82 -0.91 5.96
N VAL A 16 -13.23 -1.28 4.74
CA VAL A 16 -13.61 -2.66 4.42
C VAL A 16 -12.42 -3.61 4.64
N ILE A 17 -11.28 -3.36 4.01
CA ILE A 17 -10.15 -4.30 4.03
C ILE A 17 -9.58 -4.45 5.44
N VAL A 18 -9.38 -3.34 6.15
CA VAL A 18 -8.64 -3.28 7.40
C VAL A 18 -9.56 -3.47 8.61
N GLU A 19 -10.68 -2.75 8.68
CA GLU A 19 -11.51 -2.74 9.89
C GLU A 19 -12.55 -3.86 9.87
N GLN A 20 -13.13 -4.19 8.71
CA GLN A 20 -14.16 -5.23 8.60
C GLN A 20 -13.59 -6.63 8.36
N HIS A 21 -12.59 -6.73 7.48
CA HIS A 21 -11.97 -8.01 7.12
C HIS A 21 -10.65 -8.27 7.86
N HIS A 22 -10.19 -7.35 8.71
CA HIS A 22 -8.98 -7.48 9.53
C HIS A 22 -7.70 -7.79 8.75
N ASN A 23 -7.64 -7.43 7.47
CA ASN A 23 -6.44 -7.54 6.63
C ASN A 23 -5.57 -6.30 6.80
N ASP A 24 -5.12 -6.09 8.04
CA ASP A 24 -4.45 -4.90 8.57
C ASP A 24 -2.92 -4.99 8.58
N THR A 25 -2.35 -6.11 8.12
CA THR A 25 -0.91 -6.31 8.02
C THR A 25 -0.51 -6.77 6.63
N PRO A 26 0.73 -6.48 6.20
CA PRO A 26 1.26 -6.97 4.93
C PRO A 26 1.20 -8.50 4.84
N LEU A 27 1.42 -9.22 5.95
CA LEU A 27 1.32 -10.68 5.96
C LEU A 27 -0.10 -11.18 5.65
N LYS A 28 -1.12 -10.61 6.31
CA LYS A 28 -2.52 -10.98 6.05
C LYS A 28 -2.95 -10.63 4.63
N LEU A 29 -2.53 -9.47 4.12
CA LEU A 29 -2.79 -9.08 2.72
C LEU A 29 -2.15 -10.06 1.73
N ALA A 30 -0.91 -10.48 1.97
CA ALA A 30 -0.21 -11.46 1.13
C ALA A 30 -0.86 -12.85 1.15
N GLN A 31 -1.53 -13.22 2.24
CA GLN A 31 -2.27 -14.46 2.38
C GLN A 31 -3.65 -14.43 1.71
N CYS A 32 -4.16 -13.26 1.36
CA CYS A 32 -5.40 -13.15 0.59
C CYS A 32 -5.20 -13.64 -0.84
N THR A 33 -6.19 -14.36 -1.35
CA THR A 33 -6.29 -14.56 -2.79
C THR A 33 -6.66 -13.25 -3.48
N HIS A 34 -6.24 -13.12 -4.73
CA HIS A 34 -6.61 -11.99 -5.58
C HIS A 34 -8.14 -11.77 -5.64
N ARG A 35 -8.92 -12.85 -5.78
CA ARG A 35 -10.40 -12.81 -5.79
C ARG A 35 -11.00 -12.27 -4.48
N GLN A 36 -10.42 -12.62 -3.32
CA GLN A 36 -10.87 -12.08 -2.03
C GLN A 36 -10.68 -10.56 -1.98
N LEU A 37 -9.52 -10.06 -2.43
CA LEU A 37 -9.25 -8.62 -2.47
C LEU A 37 -10.17 -7.89 -3.46
N VAL A 38 -10.43 -8.46 -4.65
CA VAL A 38 -11.41 -7.91 -5.60
C VAL A 38 -12.80 -7.82 -4.97
N SER A 39 -13.23 -8.85 -4.24
CA SER A 39 -14.53 -8.84 -3.53
C SER A 39 -14.60 -7.72 -2.47
N MET A 40 -13.57 -7.55 -1.66
CA MET A 40 -13.49 -6.48 -0.65
C MET A 40 -13.50 -5.08 -1.31
N LEU A 41 -12.73 -4.91 -2.39
CA LEU A 41 -12.72 -3.66 -3.18
C LEU A 41 -14.09 -3.37 -3.81
N GLY A 42 -14.81 -4.40 -4.24
CA GLY A 42 -16.19 -4.30 -4.74
C GLY A 42 -17.19 -3.80 -3.69
N GLN A 43 -17.09 -4.28 -2.44
CA GLN A 43 -17.92 -3.81 -1.31
C GLN A 43 -17.74 -2.30 -1.06
N ALA A 44 -16.54 -1.79 -1.32
CA ALA A 44 -16.20 -0.38 -1.21
C ALA A 44 -16.55 0.46 -2.45
N ARG A 45 -17.15 -0.14 -3.49
CA ARG A 45 -17.43 0.50 -4.80
C ARG A 45 -16.17 0.89 -5.58
N TYR A 46 -15.05 0.20 -5.36
CA TYR A 46 -13.80 0.40 -6.11
C TYR A 46 -13.79 -0.28 -7.50
N VAL A 47 -14.96 -0.47 -8.11
CA VAL A 47 -15.21 -1.40 -9.24
C VAL A 47 -14.34 -1.12 -10.48
N ARG A 48 -14.05 0.15 -10.78
CA ARG A 48 -13.29 0.49 -12.01
C ARG A 48 -11.87 -0.10 -12.01
N TYR A 49 -11.32 -0.36 -10.84
CA TYR A 49 -9.89 -0.60 -10.65
C TYR A 49 -9.61 -1.72 -9.66
N ASP A 50 -10.62 -2.45 -9.19
CA ASP A 50 -10.52 -3.49 -8.19
C ASP A 50 -9.51 -4.58 -8.58
N GLU A 51 -9.57 -5.12 -9.80
CA GLU A 51 -8.67 -6.16 -10.31
C GLU A 51 -7.20 -5.75 -10.20
N SER A 52 -6.86 -4.65 -10.85
CA SER A 52 -5.49 -4.11 -10.86
C SER A 52 -5.04 -3.53 -9.52
N THR A 53 -5.95 -3.12 -8.64
CA THR A 53 -5.62 -2.69 -7.28
C THR A 53 -5.39 -3.89 -6.36
N ALA A 54 -6.15 -4.98 -6.52
CA ALA A 54 -5.90 -6.24 -5.83
C ALA A 54 -4.52 -6.80 -6.17
N SER A 55 -4.16 -6.85 -7.46
CA SER A 55 -2.81 -7.28 -7.89
C SER A 55 -1.71 -6.41 -7.26
N ARG A 56 -1.92 -5.08 -7.23
CA ARG A 56 -0.96 -4.15 -6.63
C ARG A 56 -0.84 -4.34 -5.11
N LEU A 57 -1.95 -4.51 -4.40
CA LEU A 57 -1.91 -4.76 -2.96
C LEU A 57 -1.11 -6.02 -2.63
N LEU A 58 -1.29 -7.09 -3.40
CA LEU A 58 -0.50 -8.33 -3.26
C LEU A 58 0.98 -8.08 -3.54
N ALA A 59 1.33 -7.40 -4.64
CA ALA A 59 2.71 -7.09 -4.98
C ALA A 59 3.41 -6.25 -3.89
N LEU A 60 2.73 -5.21 -3.39
CA LEU A 60 3.22 -4.37 -2.30
C LEU A 60 3.43 -5.17 -1.01
N ALA A 61 2.44 -5.97 -0.62
CA ALA A 61 2.48 -6.79 0.58
C ALA A 61 3.62 -7.83 0.52
N ASN A 62 3.74 -8.54 -0.60
CA ASN A 62 4.77 -9.54 -0.81
C ASN A 62 6.17 -8.92 -0.74
N LYS A 63 6.41 -7.82 -1.45
CA LYS A 63 7.70 -7.13 -1.43
C LYS A 63 8.06 -6.64 -0.03
N LEU A 64 7.10 -6.05 0.68
CA LEU A 64 7.34 -5.53 2.03
C LEU A 64 7.67 -6.68 3.01
N ASN A 65 6.98 -7.81 2.90
CA ASN A 65 7.26 -9.00 3.69
C ASN A 65 8.64 -9.58 3.38
N SER A 66 8.99 -9.75 2.10
CA SER A 66 10.21 -10.43 1.68
C SER A 66 11.48 -9.60 1.90
N GLU A 67 11.43 -8.30 1.60
CA GLU A 67 12.62 -7.44 1.65
C GLU A 67 12.77 -6.70 2.99
N TYR A 68 11.68 -6.50 3.72
CA TYR A 68 11.66 -5.63 4.90
C TYR A 68 10.90 -6.23 6.09
N ALA A 69 10.65 -7.55 6.10
CA ALA A 69 9.97 -8.26 7.18
C ALA A 69 8.61 -7.64 7.58
N GLY A 70 7.90 -7.08 6.60
CA GLY A 70 6.56 -6.53 6.78
C GLY A 70 6.51 -5.14 7.45
N LYS A 71 7.66 -4.46 7.64
CA LYS A 71 7.72 -3.20 8.40
C LYS A 71 8.34 -2.07 7.59
N VAL A 72 7.64 -0.93 7.54
CA VAL A 72 8.18 0.31 6.93
C VAL A 72 9.42 0.82 7.66
N SER A 73 9.48 0.64 8.99
CA SER A 73 10.66 1.00 9.79
C SER A 73 11.94 0.31 9.30
N ASN A 74 11.83 -0.88 8.69
CA ASN A 74 12.97 -1.59 8.14
C ASN A 74 13.42 -1.01 6.79
N ILE A 75 12.53 -0.38 6.03
CA ILE A 75 12.92 0.41 4.85
C ILE A 75 13.76 1.61 5.30
N VAL A 76 13.33 2.27 6.37
CA VAL A 76 14.06 3.40 6.98
C VAL A 76 15.42 2.96 7.49
N ALA A 77 15.50 1.87 8.27
CA ALA A 77 16.76 1.33 8.75
C ALA A 77 17.72 0.92 7.61
N ALA A 78 17.18 0.47 6.47
CA ALA A 78 17.95 0.14 5.26
C ALA A 78 18.32 1.36 4.39
N SER A 79 17.97 2.58 4.83
CA SER A 79 18.18 3.83 4.10
C SER A 79 19.16 4.72 4.84
N ALA A 80 20.24 5.13 4.16
CA ALA A 80 21.26 5.99 4.75
C ALA A 80 20.77 7.42 5.00
N ASP A 81 19.82 7.88 4.19
CA ASP A 81 19.23 9.20 4.27
C ASP A 81 17.81 9.21 3.66
N ARG A 82 17.18 10.38 3.69
CA ARG A 82 15.86 10.61 3.10
C ARG A 82 15.80 10.25 1.61
N LYS A 83 16.85 10.56 0.85
CA LYS A 83 16.87 10.30 -0.61
C LYS A 83 16.94 8.81 -0.90
N ALA A 84 17.68 8.04 -0.09
CA ALA A 84 17.71 6.59 -0.15
C ALA A 84 16.34 5.99 0.19
N LEU A 85 15.66 6.52 1.22
CA LEU A 85 14.29 6.09 1.58
C LEU A 85 13.30 6.33 0.43
N GLU A 86 13.29 7.54 -0.14
CA GLU A 86 12.43 7.89 -1.26
C GLU A 86 12.69 7.00 -2.48
N LYS A 87 13.97 6.68 -2.76
CA LYS A 87 14.34 5.73 -3.82
C LYS A 87 13.77 4.34 -3.55
N ARG A 88 13.96 3.79 -2.35
CA ARG A 88 13.43 2.45 -1.98
C ARG A 88 11.90 2.40 -2.06
N LEU A 89 11.21 3.44 -1.62
CA LEU A 89 9.75 3.53 -1.74
C LEU A 89 9.31 3.51 -3.22
N SER A 90 10.05 4.15 -4.12
CA SER A 90 9.74 4.15 -5.56
C SER A 90 9.99 2.81 -6.27
N GLU A 91 10.73 1.88 -5.66
CA GLU A 91 10.97 0.53 -6.19
C GLU A 91 9.78 -0.42 -5.96
N PHE A 92 8.75 0.03 -5.23
CA PHE A 92 7.50 -0.69 -5.06
C PHE A 92 6.57 -0.45 -6.26
N GLU A 93 5.92 -1.52 -6.73
CA GLU A 93 5.05 -1.44 -7.88
C GLU A 93 3.90 -0.43 -7.69
N GLY A 94 3.80 0.54 -8.60
CA GLY A 94 2.75 1.54 -8.57
C GLY A 94 3.00 2.70 -7.60
N ILE A 95 4.14 2.74 -6.90
CA ILE A 95 4.58 3.90 -6.13
C ILE A 95 5.46 4.78 -7.02
N GLY A 96 4.93 5.94 -7.43
CA GLY A 96 5.67 6.93 -8.22
C GLY A 96 6.11 8.14 -7.39
N PRO A 97 6.87 9.08 -7.97
CA PRO A 97 7.40 10.24 -7.26
C PRO A 97 6.35 11.05 -6.49
N LYS A 98 5.16 11.25 -7.09
CA LYS A 98 4.05 11.95 -6.42
C LYS A 98 3.48 11.17 -5.23
N THR A 99 3.43 9.84 -5.30
CA THR A 99 3.00 8.99 -4.18
C THR A 99 4.01 9.06 -3.04
N VAL A 100 5.31 9.01 -3.37
CA VAL A 100 6.40 9.17 -2.40
C VAL A 100 6.30 10.54 -1.72
N GLU A 101 6.14 11.62 -2.49
CA GLU A 101 5.97 12.98 -1.96
C GLU A 101 4.80 13.08 -0.97
N ILE A 102 3.62 12.54 -1.33
CA ILE A 102 2.43 12.54 -0.46
C ILE A 102 2.69 11.75 0.83
N PHE A 103 3.29 10.56 0.71
CA PHE A 103 3.62 9.73 1.86
C PHE A 103 4.62 10.43 2.79
N MET A 104 5.71 10.96 2.24
CA MET A 104 6.76 11.63 2.99
C MET A 104 6.29 12.92 3.64
N ARG A 105 5.28 13.61 3.10
CA ARG A 105 4.70 14.80 3.73
C ARG A 105 4.20 14.53 5.15
N GLU A 106 3.64 13.35 5.40
CA GLU A 106 3.12 12.97 6.71
C GLU A 106 4.10 12.08 7.47
N ALA A 107 4.76 11.13 6.79
CA ALA A 107 5.70 10.21 7.42
C ALA A 107 6.98 10.91 7.92
N ALA A 108 7.42 12.00 7.29
CA ALA A 108 8.67 12.66 7.69
C ALA A 108 8.63 13.15 9.14
N ALA A 109 7.47 13.57 9.66
CA ALA A 109 7.33 14.06 11.03
C ALA A 109 7.47 12.98 12.12
N VAL A 110 7.43 11.69 11.74
CA VAL A 110 7.59 10.56 12.66
C VAL A 110 8.83 9.72 12.35
N LEU A 111 9.44 9.90 11.19
CA LEU A 111 10.63 9.17 10.76
C LEU A 111 11.94 9.97 10.94
N PHE A 112 11.84 11.30 11.07
CA PHE A 112 12.93 12.25 11.28
C PHE A 112 12.54 13.25 12.38
#